data_AF-X1EB78-F1
#
_entry.id   AF-X1EB78-F1
#
_cell.length_a   1.000
_cell.length_b   1.000
_cell.length_c   1.000
_cell.angle_alpha   90.00
_cell.angle_beta   90.00
_cell.angle_gamma   90.00
#
_symmetry.space_group_name_H-M   'P 1'
#
loop_
_entity.id
_entity.type
_entity.pdbx_description
1 polymer ?
#
loop_
_entity_poly.entity_id
_entity_poly.type
_entity_poly.pdbx_seq_one_letter_code
_entity_poly.pdbx_strand_id
1 'polypeptide(L)'
;MGELKQEDVQLVRRVLEYLRGKEMIQLDRVMCHTPGFKRNCRVYFTAEYARIPLMWGNTLFPPEGGKPDFITITVAEWPEKKTLVFPETGLTLILGSDYKGENKKAMLRQVMYWAKKLSKKTG
;
A
#
# COMPACT_ATOMS: atom_id res chain seq x y z
N MET A 1 -10.36 2.36 18.88
CA MET A 1 -10.04 2.52 17.44
C MET A 1 -10.56 3.90 17.08
N GLY A 2 -9.71 4.82 16.62
CA GLY A 2 -10.16 6.17 16.28
C GLY A 2 -11.01 6.11 15.01
N GLU A 3 -12.23 6.64 15.04
CA GLU A 3 -13.00 6.86 13.83
C GLU A 3 -12.17 7.70 12.85
N LEU A 4 -12.27 7.36 11.55
CA LEU A 4 -11.72 8.22 10.51
C LEU A 4 -12.37 9.59 10.64
N LYS A 5 -11.55 10.64 10.74
CA LYS A 5 -12.07 12.01 10.70
C LYS A 5 -12.88 12.16 9.40
N GLN A 6 -14.01 12.86 9.45
CA GLN A 6 -14.85 13.03 8.27
C GLN A 6 -14.07 13.60 7.07
N GLU A 7 -13.11 14.49 7.34
CA GLU A 7 -12.20 15.04 6.33
C GLU A 7 -11.38 13.97 5.59
N ASP A 8 -10.89 12.94 6.30
CA ASP A 8 -10.13 11.84 5.71
C ASP A 8 -11.02 10.96 4.82
N VAL A 9 -12.27 10.73 5.24
CA VAL A 9 -13.25 9.99 4.42
C VAL A 9 -13.55 10.72 3.12
N GLN A 10 -13.78 12.03 3.18
CA GLN A 10 -14.02 12.83 1.98
C GLN A 10 -12.79 12.88 1.08
N LEU A 11 -11.59 12.98 1.65
CA LEU A 11 -10.35 12.93 0.88
C LEU A 11 -10.21 11.60 0.14
N VAL A 12 -10.39 10.47 0.82
CA VAL A 12 -10.35 9.14 0.17
C VAL A 12 -11.34 9.05 -0.97
N ARG A 13 -12.59 9.53 -0.78
CA ARG A 13 -13.60 9.54 -1.85
C ARG A 13 -13.15 10.35 -3.06
N ARG A 14 -12.63 11.57 -2.86
CA ARG A 14 -12.13 12.42 -3.96
C ARG A 14 -10.98 11.76 -4.72
N VAL A 15 -10.05 11.15 -3.99
CA VAL A 15 -8.91 10.45 -4.61
C VAL A 15 -9.40 9.25 -5.42
N LEU A 16 -10.27 8.40 -4.86
CA LEU A 16 -10.77 7.23 -5.58
C LEU A 16 -11.59 7.63 -6.81
N GLU A 17 -12.35 8.73 -6.74
CA GLU A 17 -13.09 9.25 -7.89
C GLU A 17 -12.15 9.77 -8.97
N TYR A 18 -11.12 10.53 -8.59
CA TYR A 18 -10.07 10.98 -9.51
C TYR A 18 -9.40 9.81 -10.26
N LEU A 19 -9.16 8.70 -9.56
CA LEU A 19 -8.50 7.53 -10.14
C LEU A 19 -9.38 6.73 -11.11
N ARG A 20 -10.71 6.89 -11.11
CA ARG A 20 -11.62 6.11 -11.99
C ARG A 20 -11.33 6.32 -13.47
N GLY A 21 -10.89 7.51 -13.86
CA GLY A 21 -10.58 7.88 -15.24
C GLY A 21 -9.09 7.78 -15.59
N LYS A 22 -8.26 7.24 -14.70
CA LYS A 22 -6.80 7.19 -14.88
C LYS A 22 -6.34 5.81 -15.31
N GLU A 23 -5.32 5.79 -16.16
CA GLU A 23 -4.57 4.57 -16.42
C GLU A 23 -3.70 4.24 -15.20
N MET A 24 -3.85 3.02 -14.70
CA MET A 24 -3.21 2.56 -13.46
C MET A 24 -2.29 1.38 -13.74
N ILE A 25 -1.11 1.41 -13.14
CA ILE A 25 -0.20 0.28 -13.06
C ILE A 25 -0.52 -0.49 -11.78
N GLN A 26 -0.86 -1.76 -11.93
CA GLN A 26 -0.90 -2.73 -10.84
C GLN A 26 0.39 -3.55 -10.84
N LEU A 27 1.06 -3.63 -9.69
CA LEU A 27 2.22 -4.50 -9.53
C LEU A 27 2.09 -5.38 -8.29
N ASP A 28 2.17 -6.69 -8.50
CA ASP A 28 2.10 -7.69 -7.45
C ASP A 28 3.51 -8.21 -7.11
N ARG A 29 3.79 -8.35 -5.81
CA ARG A 29 5.05 -8.87 -5.27
C ARG A 29 4.80 -9.67 -4.01
N VAL A 30 5.78 -10.50 -3.63
CA VAL A 30 5.76 -11.22 -2.35
C VAL A 30 6.77 -10.59 -1.41
N MET A 31 6.34 -10.29 -0.19
CA MET A 31 7.19 -9.84 0.91
C MET A 31 7.48 -11.00 1.86
N CYS A 32 8.71 -11.04 2.37
CA CYS A 32 9.28 -12.13 3.16
C CYS A 32 9.37 -13.44 2.36
N HIS A 33 10.25 -14.35 2.79
CA HIS A 33 10.38 -15.68 2.17
C HIS A 33 10.31 -16.83 3.20
N THR A 34 10.28 -16.50 4.49
CA THR A 34 10.13 -17.48 5.56
C THR A 34 8.71 -18.08 5.54
N PRO A 35 8.57 -19.42 5.60
CA PRO A 35 7.27 -20.07 5.74
C PRO A 35 6.45 -19.49 6.90
N GLY A 36 5.16 -19.27 6.69
CA GLY A 36 4.25 -18.62 7.66
C GLY A 36 4.29 -17.08 7.67
N PHE A 37 5.35 -16.46 7.13
CA PHE A 37 5.53 -15.01 7.10
C PHE A 37 5.47 -14.39 5.71
N LYS A 38 5.39 -15.20 4.65
CA LYS A 38 5.13 -14.72 3.28
C LYS A 38 3.83 -13.91 3.23
N ARG A 39 3.87 -12.76 2.56
CA ARG A 39 2.72 -11.87 2.35
C ARG A 39 2.65 -11.39 0.91
N ASN A 40 1.50 -11.55 0.28
CA ASN A 40 1.21 -11.01 -1.03
C ASN A 40 0.95 -9.51 -0.91
N CYS A 41 1.71 -8.72 -1.67
CA CYS A 41 1.62 -7.28 -1.68
C CYS A 41 1.21 -6.80 -3.07
N ARG A 42 0.32 -5.80 -3.11
CA ARG A 42 -0.10 -5.12 -4.32
C ARG A 42 0.12 -3.63 -4.21
N VAL A 43 0.69 -3.04 -5.24
CA VAL A 43 0.78 -1.58 -5.38
C VAL A 43 0.03 -1.10 -6.61
N TYR A 44 -0.60 0.06 -6.48
CA TYR A 44 -1.24 0.80 -7.57
C TYR A 44 -0.58 2.17 -7.72
N PHE A 45 -0.31 2.55 -8.97
CA PHE A 45 0.24 3.86 -9.34
C PHE A 45 -0.46 4.39 -10.58
N THR A 46 -0.57 5.70 -10.74
CA THR A 46 -0.88 6.30 -12.03
C THR A 46 0.27 6.04 -13.01
N ALA A 47 -0.06 5.75 -14.28
CA ALA A 47 0.90 5.30 -15.28
C ALA A 47 2.06 6.29 -15.51
N GLU A 48 1.80 7.59 -15.34
CA GLU A 48 2.78 8.68 -15.43
C GLU A 48 3.99 8.51 -14.46
N TYR A 49 3.83 7.71 -13.39
CA TYR A 49 4.85 7.46 -12.37
C TYR A 49 5.42 6.03 -12.38
N ALA A 50 5.42 5.35 -13.54
CA ALA A 50 5.89 3.96 -13.73
C ALA A 50 7.29 3.64 -13.15
N ARG A 51 8.18 4.63 -13.02
CA ARG A 51 9.51 4.46 -12.40
C ARG A 51 9.44 3.92 -10.97
N ILE A 52 8.41 4.31 -10.20
CA ILE A 52 8.29 3.97 -8.79
C ILE A 52 7.96 2.48 -8.59
N PRO A 53 6.91 1.91 -9.22
CA PRO A 53 6.64 0.48 -9.11
C PRO A 53 7.80 -0.36 -9.64
N LEU A 54 8.52 0.07 -10.69
CA LEU A 54 9.72 -0.62 -11.16
C LEU A 54 10.81 -0.68 -10.07
N MET A 55 11.15 0.46 -9.47
CA MET A 55 12.18 0.53 -8.41
C MET A 55 11.77 -0.23 -7.15
N TRP A 56 10.51 -0.11 -6.71
CA TRP A 56 10.00 -0.82 -5.54
C TRP A 56 9.91 -2.33 -5.79
N GLY A 57 9.47 -2.73 -6.98
CA GLY A 57 9.31 -4.12 -7.38
C GLY A 57 10.62 -4.92 -7.37
N ASN A 58 11.76 -4.24 -7.56
CA ASN A 58 13.10 -4.84 -7.47
C ASN A 58 13.57 -5.08 -6.03
N THR A 59 12.80 -4.65 -5.02
CA THR A 59 13.14 -4.85 -3.59
C THR A 59 12.43 -6.04 -2.95
N LEU A 60 11.58 -6.74 -3.71
CA LEU A 60 10.70 -7.81 -3.23
C LEU A 60 10.77 -9.02 -4.15
N PHE A 61 10.20 -10.14 -3.70
CA PHE A 61 10.19 -11.39 -4.44
C PHE A 61 9.12 -11.38 -5.56
N PRO A 62 9.32 -12.19 -6.62
CA PRO A 62 8.31 -12.38 -7.66
C PRO A 62 6.93 -12.74 -7.10
N PRO A 63 5.84 -12.36 -7.77
CA PRO A 63 4.50 -12.72 -7.33
C PRO A 63 4.28 -14.24 -7.41
N GLU A 64 3.69 -14.81 -6.38
CA GLU A 64 3.28 -16.23 -6.32
C GLU A 64 1.78 -16.41 -6.67
N GLY A 65 1.10 -15.33 -7.07
CA GLY A 65 -0.35 -15.30 -7.32
C GLY A 65 -1.20 -15.20 -6.03
N GLY A 66 -2.52 -15.21 -6.20
CA GLY A 66 -3.48 -15.11 -5.10
C GLY A 66 -3.93 -13.69 -4.75
N LYS A 67 -4.72 -13.55 -3.68
CA LYS A 67 -5.21 -12.24 -3.19
C LYS A 67 -4.08 -11.51 -2.44
N PRO A 68 -3.98 -10.17 -2.55
CA PRO A 68 -3.04 -9.41 -1.76
C PRO A 68 -3.47 -9.39 -0.29
N ASP A 69 -2.50 -9.64 0.60
CA ASP A 69 -2.63 -9.36 2.04
C ASP A 69 -2.61 -7.85 2.29
N PHE A 70 -1.76 -7.12 1.56
CA PHE A 70 -1.56 -5.67 1.72
C PHE A 70 -1.67 -4.95 0.38
N ILE A 71 -2.35 -3.80 0.40
CA ILE A 71 -2.56 -2.94 -0.77
C ILE A 71 -2.00 -1.55 -0.46
N THR A 72 -1.22 -1.00 -1.38
CA THR A 72 -0.83 0.42 -1.33
C THR A 72 -1.22 1.11 -2.63
N ILE A 73 -1.93 2.23 -2.52
CA ILE A 73 -2.28 3.10 -3.65
C ILE A 73 -1.42 4.36 -3.51
N THR A 74 -0.62 4.68 -4.53
CA THR A 74 0.19 5.90 -4.56
C THR A 74 -0.29 6.82 -5.68
N VAL A 75 -0.62 8.06 -5.33
CA VAL A 75 -0.99 9.15 -6.24
C VAL A 75 0.03 10.27 -6.03
N ALA A 76 1.14 10.17 -6.76
CA ALA A 76 2.31 11.02 -6.54
C ALA A 76 2.06 12.49 -6.93
N GLU A 77 1.20 12.71 -7.91
CA GLU A 77 0.75 14.00 -8.44
C GLU A 77 -0.29 14.70 -7.57
N TRP A 78 -0.78 14.06 -6.51
CA TRP A 78 -1.82 14.65 -5.66
C TRP A 78 -1.28 15.92 -4.96
N PRO A 79 -2.05 17.03 -4.89
CA PRO A 79 -1.53 18.31 -4.40
C PRO A 79 -1.13 18.30 -2.92
N GLU A 80 -1.89 17.60 -2.07
CA GLU A 80 -1.55 17.48 -0.66
C GLU A 80 -0.67 16.26 -0.37
N LYS A 81 0.46 16.48 0.33
CA LYS A 81 1.29 15.39 0.83
C LYS A 81 0.67 14.75 2.06
N LYS A 82 0.15 13.52 1.92
CA LYS A 82 -0.51 12.80 3.03
C LYS A 82 -0.42 11.29 2.87
N THR A 83 -0.21 10.60 3.99
CA THR A 83 -0.22 9.12 4.03
C THR A 83 -1.30 8.65 5.00
N LEU A 84 -2.33 8.01 4.47
CA LEU A 84 -3.41 7.39 5.26
C LEU A 84 -3.15 5.89 5.38
N VAL A 85 -3.08 5.39 6.60
CA VAL A 85 -2.82 3.97 6.89
C VAL A 85 -4.08 3.36 7.51
N PHE A 86 -4.53 2.25 6.95
CA PHE A 86 -5.71 1.50 7.41
C PHE A 86 -5.28 0.08 7.82
N PRO A 87 -4.69 -0.10 9.02
CA PRO A 87 -4.02 -1.35 9.39
C PRO A 87 -4.92 -2.58 9.38
N GLU A 88 -6.20 -2.41 9.75
CA GLU A 88 -7.16 -3.51 9.80
C GLU A 88 -7.51 -4.07 8.42
N THR A 89 -7.46 -3.22 7.39
CA THR A 89 -7.79 -3.61 6.01
C THR A 89 -6.55 -3.94 5.17
N GLY A 90 -5.34 -3.75 5.71
CA GLY A 90 -4.10 -3.88 4.95
C GLY A 90 -3.90 -2.79 3.89
N LEU A 91 -4.71 -1.71 3.88
CA LEU A 91 -4.66 -0.64 2.89
C LEU A 91 -3.77 0.53 3.35
N THR A 92 -3.02 1.12 2.43
CA THR A 92 -2.35 2.41 2.61
C THR A 92 -2.55 3.28 1.38
N LEU A 93 -2.91 4.55 1.58
CA LEU A 93 -3.02 5.56 0.53
C LEU A 93 -1.90 6.60 0.72
N ILE A 94 -1.06 6.77 -0.29
CA ILE A 94 0.06 7.73 -0.31
C ILE A 94 -0.26 8.81 -1.34
N LEU A 95 -0.27 10.07 -0.91
CA LEU A 95 -0.61 11.23 -1.73
C LEU A 95 0.55 12.22 -1.73
N GLY A 96 0.79 12.86 -2.88
CA GLY A 96 1.73 13.98 -3.02
C GLY A 96 3.18 13.62 -2.75
N SER A 97 3.57 12.38 -3.07
CA SER A 97 4.96 11.94 -2.95
C SER A 97 5.34 10.93 -4.02
N ASP A 98 6.41 11.23 -4.74
CA ASP A 98 7.08 10.33 -5.68
C ASP A 98 8.29 9.59 -5.05
N TYR A 99 8.50 9.77 -3.74
CA TYR A 99 9.59 9.14 -3.01
C TYR A 99 9.31 7.65 -2.80
N LYS A 100 10.08 6.79 -3.48
CA LYS A 100 9.93 5.32 -3.41
C LYS A 100 9.90 4.75 -1.99
N GLY A 101 10.55 5.42 -1.04
CA GLY A 101 10.63 4.99 0.35
C GLY A 101 9.27 4.95 1.06
N GLU A 102 8.29 5.74 0.61
CA GLU A 102 6.93 5.69 1.18
C GLU A 102 6.27 4.32 0.95
N ASN A 103 6.44 3.74 -0.23
CA ASN A 103 5.89 2.43 -0.59
C ASN A 103 6.57 1.29 0.19
N LYS A 104 7.90 1.38 0.36
CA LYS A 104 8.64 0.42 1.21
C LYS A 104 8.16 0.49 2.66
N LYS A 105 8.03 1.70 3.21
CA LYS A 105 7.58 1.92 4.60
C LYS A 105 6.11 1.52 4.80
N ALA A 106 5.25 1.72 3.81
CA ALA A 106 3.84 1.30 3.86
C ALA A 106 3.72 -0.21 4.08
N MET A 107 4.41 -1.01 3.27
CA MET A 107 4.41 -2.47 3.41
C MET A 107 5.01 -2.92 4.75
N LEU A 108 6.13 -2.32 5.18
CA LEU A 108 6.75 -2.64 6.47
C LEU A 108 5.81 -2.36 7.64
N ARG A 109 5.09 -1.23 7.63
CA ARG A 109 4.11 -0.92 8.68
C ARG A 109 3.00 -1.98 8.74
N GLN A 110 2.49 -2.41 7.60
CA GLN A 110 1.42 -3.41 7.54
C GLN A 110 1.87 -4.78 8.05
N VAL A 111 3.04 -5.27 7.63
CA VAL A 111 3.55 -6.56 8.12
C VAL A 111 3.91 -6.53 9.59
N MET A 112 4.44 -5.41 10.10
CA MET A 112 4.70 -5.25 11.53
C MET A 112 3.40 -5.27 12.34
N TYR A 113 2.34 -4.62 11.86
CA TYR A 113 1.03 -4.67 12.49
C TYR A 113 0.46 -6.08 12.51
N TRP A 114 0.49 -6.76 11.37
CA TRP A 114 0.05 -8.14 11.23
C TRP A 114 0.84 -9.09 12.15
N ALA A 115 2.17 -8.99 12.16
CA ALA A 115 3.03 -9.83 13.00
C ALA A 115 2.75 -9.61 14.50
N LYS A 116 2.53 -8.36 14.92
CA LYS A 116 2.11 -8.03 16.30
C LYS A 116 0.75 -8.61 16.65
N LYS A 117 -0.21 -8.62 15.72
CA LYS A 117 -1.51 -9.26 15.92
C LYS A 117 -1.39 -10.78 16.02
N LEU A 118 -0.51 -11.38 15.22
CA LEU A 118 -0.22 -12.81 15.29
C LEU A 118 0.37 -13.17 16.65
N SER A 119 1.39 -12.47 17.13
CA SER A 119 2.06 -12.76 18.40
C SER A 119 1.13 -12.67 19.63
N LYS A 120 0.10 -11.82 19.58
CA LYS A 120 -0.92 -11.71 20.63
C LYS A 120 -1.96 -12.84 20.62
N LYS A 121 -2.07 -13.61 19.54
CA LYS A 121 -3.00 -14.75 19.45
C LYS A 121 -2.35 -16.07 19.87
N THR A 122 -1.02 -16.14 19.82
CA THR A 122 -0.24 -17.35 20.15
C THR A 122 0.36 -17.36 21.55
N GLY A 123 0.19 -16.28 22.33
CA GLY A 123 0.57 -16.20 23.75
C GLY A 123 -0.67 -16.00 24.60
#